data_AF-A0A2E9LRE1-F1
#
_entry.id   AF-A0A2E9LRE1-F1
#
_cell.length_a   1.000
_cell.length_b   1.000
_cell.length_c   1.000
_cell.angle_alpha   90.00
_cell.angle_beta   90.00
_cell.angle_gamma   90.00
#
_symmetry.space_group_name_H-M   'P 1'
#
loop_
_entity.id
_entity.type
_entity.pdbx_description
1 polymer ?
#
loop_
_entity_poly.entity_id
_entity_poly.type
_entity_poly.pdbx_seq_one_letter_code
_entity_poly.pdbx_strand_id
1 'polypeptide(L)'
;MHKRNLAIGIGLVATITVIACSANAMDDMAASQDGAIMAPMFQVDPFWPKPLPNHWIQGATIGVDVDSRDDVWLVHRNTPDQFAGRTELGSAQDPPLSECCSPAPPVLHFDSDGNLVDYWGGPTDTGEYVWPVSNHGITVDHMDNVWIGGNGRADSHVLKFARDGTFLMSVGKYGARLVGEELVRDSHDMESFGRVAKIGIDAEANEAYFADGYFNKRVAVVDMDSGEIKRYWGAYGNEGQRYELRYQKAL
;
A
#
# COMPACT_ATOMS: atom_id res chain seq x y z
N MET A 1 31.78 75.85 16.26
CA MET A 1 32.23 74.47 16.56
C MET A 1 31.11 73.49 16.94
N HIS A 2 29.94 73.95 17.44
CA HIS A 2 28.86 73.04 17.88
C HIS A 2 28.14 72.23 16.78
N LYS A 3 27.96 72.77 15.56
CA LYS A 3 27.24 72.06 14.47
C LYS A 3 27.98 70.81 13.95
N ARG A 4 29.31 70.83 13.98
CA ARG A 4 30.15 69.70 13.51
C ARG A 4 30.10 68.52 14.48
N ASN A 5 30.09 68.81 15.78
CA ASN A 5 29.98 67.77 16.82
C ASN A 5 28.57 67.15 16.85
N LEU A 6 27.53 67.93 16.54
CA LEU A 6 26.17 67.42 16.40
C LEU A 6 26.02 66.48 15.19
N ALA A 7 26.59 66.85 14.04
CA ALA A 7 26.58 66.00 12.85
C ALA A 7 27.33 64.68 13.06
N ILE A 8 28.47 64.71 13.75
CA ILE A 8 29.24 63.51 14.11
C ILE A 8 28.43 62.63 15.08
N GLY A 9 27.77 63.24 16.08
CA GLY A 9 26.92 62.50 17.03
C GLY A 9 25.73 61.79 16.35
N ILE A 10 25.04 62.47 15.44
CA ILE A 10 23.92 61.88 14.68
C ILE A 10 24.42 60.75 13.76
N GLY A 11 25.56 60.94 13.09
CA GLY A 11 26.16 59.89 12.26
C GLY A 11 26.56 58.66 13.07
N LEU A 12 27.08 58.84 14.29
CA LEU A 12 27.47 57.73 15.15
C LEU A 12 26.24 56.93 15.63
N VAL A 13 25.18 57.63 16.06
CA VAL A 13 23.92 57.00 16.49
C VAL A 13 23.28 56.23 15.34
N ALA A 14 23.18 56.82 14.15
CA ALA A 14 22.64 56.14 12.97
C ALA A 14 23.44 54.87 12.62
N THR A 15 24.77 54.94 12.70
CA THR A 15 25.64 53.78 12.43
C THR A 15 25.43 52.67 13.47
N ILE A 16 25.33 53.01 14.76
CA ILE A 16 25.09 52.04 15.83
C ILE A 16 23.71 51.39 15.68
N THR A 17 22.68 52.16 15.33
CA THR A 17 21.33 51.63 15.09
C THR A 17 21.31 50.68 13.89
N VAL A 18 22.00 51.01 12.79
CA VAL A 18 22.11 50.11 11.63
C VAL A 18 22.80 48.80 12.02
N ILE A 19 23.92 48.86 12.75
CA ILE A 19 24.65 47.66 13.21
C ILE A 19 23.79 46.80 14.16
N ALA A 20 23.04 47.42 15.08
CA ALA A 20 22.17 46.68 15.99
C ALA A 20 20.99 46.01 15.26
N CYS A 21 20.41 46.68 14.26
CA CYS A 21 19.36 46.09 13.43
C CYS A 21 19.88 44.94 12.56
N SER A 22 21.09 45.05 11.99
CA SER A 22 21.67 43.96 11.21
C SER A 22 22.14 42.78 12.07
N ALA A 23 22.58 42.99 13.31
CA ALA A 23 22.91 41.90 14.22
C ALA A 23 21.67 41.03 14.55
N ASN A 24 20.53 41.66 14.89
CA ASN A 24 19.29 40.92 15.15
C ASN A 24 18.78 40.16 13.92
N ALA A 25 18.89 40.76 12.73
CA ALA A 25 18.52 40.09 11.49
C ALA A 25 19.44 38.90 11.13
N MET A 26 20.70 38.93 11.56
CA MET A 26 21.65 37.83 11.37
C MET A 26 21.43 36.69 12.38
N ASP A 27 21.01 37.00 13.61
CA ASP A 27 20.62 35.99 14.62
C ASP A 27 19.33 35.25 14.21
N ASP A 28 18.32 35.95 13.67
CA ASP A 28 17.11 35.32 13.11
C ASP A 28 17.43 34.42 11.90
N MET A 29 18.39 34.82 11.05
CA MET A 29 18.84 34.01 9.92
C MET A 29 19.69 32.80 10.35
N ALA A 30 20.47 32.90 11.43
CA ALA A 30 21.25 31.80 11.99
C ALA A 30 20.36 30.76 12.69
N ALA A 31 19.32 31.18 13.41
CA ALA A 31 18.32 30.28 13.99
C ALA A 31 17.48 29.54 12.91
N SER A 32 17.37 30.11 11.70
CA SER A 32 16.71 29.45 10.57
C SER A 32 17.57 28.38 9.87
N GLN A 33 18.87 28.28 10.19
CA GLN A 33 19.80 27.29 9.61
C GLN A 33 19.97 26.01 10.44
N ASP A 34 19.40 25.92 11.65
CA ASP A 34 19.32 24.66 12.43
C ASP A 34 18.24 23.69 11.92
N GLY A 35 17.55 24.05 10.84
CA GLY A 35 16.54 23.24 10.16
C GLY A 35 17.10 22.17 9.23
N ALA A 36 18.24 21.55 9.55
CA ALA A 36 18.60 20.30 8.88
C ALA A 36 17.49 19.30 9.24
N ILE A 37 16.57 19.03 8.30
CA ILE A 37 15.53 18.01 8.46
C ILE A 37 16.27 16.68 8.63
N MET A 38 16.54 16.31 9.88
CA MET A 38 17.07 15.00 10.21
C MET A 38 15.96 14.00 9.89
N ALA A 39 16.20 13.14 8.90
CA ALA A 39 15.29 12.05 8.62
C ALA A 39 15.09 11.21 9.90
N PRO A 40 13.87 10.73 10.18
CA PRO A 40 13.64 9.83 11.31
C PRO A 40 14.61 8.64 11.26
N MET A 41 15.23 8.34 12.39
CA MET A 41 16.01 7.12 12.57
C MET A 41 15.07 6.02 13.03
N PHE A 42 15.02 4.92 12.29
CA PHE A 42 14.21 3.75 12.64
C PHE A 42 15.04 2.73 13.42
N GLN A 43 14.43 2.10 14.41
CA GLN A 43 14.98 0.95 15.13
C GLN A 43 14.02 -0.23 15.00
N VAL A 44 14.56 -1.43 14.91
CA VAL A 44 13.76 -2.65 14.88
C VAL A 44 13.22 -2.91 16.28
N ASP A 45 11.91 -3.16 16.38
CA ASP A 45 11.33 -3.81 17.56
C ASP A 45 11.36 -5.33 17.34
N PRO A 46 12.20 -6.09 18.06
CA PRO A 46 12.31 -7.54 17.89
C PRO A 46 11.16 -8.32 18.56
N PHE A 47 10.27 -7.66 19.30
CA PHE A 47 9.14 -8.29 20.00
C PHE A 47 7.79 -8.07 19.30
N TRP A 48 7.79 -7.39 18.17
CA TRP A 48 6.63 -7.14 17.33
C TRP A 48 6.74 -7.88 15.98
N PRO A 49 5.67 -8.56 15.49
CA PRO A 49 4.42 -8.85 16.19
C PRO A 49 4.62 -9.95 17.25
N LYS A 50 3.67 -10.11 18.17
CA LYS A 50 3.68 -11.20 19.15
C LYS A 50 3.45 -12.55 18.44
N PRO A 51 3.88 -13.68 19.04
CA PRO A 51 3.62 -15.00 18.48
C PRO A 51 2.13 -15.22 18.18
N LEU A 52 1.84 -15.79 17.01
CA LEU A 52 0.47 -16.10 16.63
C LEU A 52 -0.14 -17.16 17.56
N PRO A 53 -1.45 -17.09 17.86
CA PRO A 53 -2.16 -18.14 18.58
C PRO A 53 -2.30 -19.40 17.70
N ASN A 54 -2.83 -20.48 18.30
CA ASN A 54 -3.27 -21.68 17.58
C ASN A 54 -2.18 -22.42 16.78
N HIS A 55 -0.90 -22.26 17.16
CA HIS A 55 0.24 -22.84 16.45
C HIS A 55 0.28 -22.46 14.96
N TRP A 56 -0.19 -21.26 14.66
CA TRP A 56 -0.18 -20.75 13.30
C TRP A 56 1.17 -20.22 12.87
N ILE A 57 1.44 -20.38 11.59
CA ILE A 57 2.56 -19.75 10.91
C ILE A 57 2.09 -18.99 9.68
N GLN A 58 2.85 -17.97 9.29
CA GLN A 58 2.62 -17.19 8.09
C GLN A 58 3.44 -17.75 6.93
N GLY A 59 2.87 -17.71 5.73
CA GLY A 59 3.64 -17.89 4.50
C GLY A 59 4.28 -16.57 4.09
N ALA A 60 4.41 -16.34 2.79
CA ALA A 60 4.92 -15.06 2.31
C ALA A 60 3.98 -13.90 2.69
N THR A 61 4.40 -13.06 3.63
CA THR A 61 3.77 -11.76 3.95
C THR A 61 4.02 -10.83 2.77
N ILE A 62 2.96 -10.46 2.06
CA ILE A 62 3.05 -9.82 0.74
C ILE A 62 2.44 -8.42 0.72
N GLY A 63 1.56 -8.11 1.68
CA GLY A 63 1.03 -6.77 1.87
C GLY A 63 0.94 -6.41 3.35
N VAL A 64 1.15 -5.13 3.62
CA VAL A 64 0.92 -4.48 4.91
C VAL A 64 0.20 -3.15 4.68
N ASP A 65 -0.66 -2.77 5.62
CA ASP A 65 -1.18 -1.41 5.74
C ASP A 65 -1.52 -1.06 7.20
N VAL A 66 -1.82 0.21 7.46
CA VAL A 66 -2.21 0.72 8.79
C VAL A 66 -3.53 1.47 8.67
N ASP A 67 -4.43 1.24 9.62
CA ASP A 67 -5.75 1.91 9.61
C ASP A 67 -5.82 3.13 10.54
N SER A 68 -7.00 3.75 10.63
CA SER A 68 -7.20 4.98 11.41
C SER A 68 -6.99 4.86 12.94
N ARG A 69 -6.81 3.65 13.46
CA ARG A 69 -6.54 3.34 14.88
C ARG A 69 -5.08 2.97 15.16
N ASP A 70 -4.18 3.14 14.19
CA ASP A 70 -2.79 2.66 14.24
C ASP A 70 -2.68 1.13 14.36
N ASP A 71 -3.72 0.39 14.00
CA ASP A 71 -3.66 -1.06 13.90
C ASP A 71 -3.03 -1.46 12.56
N VAL A 72 -2.25 -2.54 12.57
CA VAL A 72 -1.50 -3.05 11.42
C VAL A 72 -2.20 -4.25 10.80
N TRP A 73 -2.43 -4.18 9.50
CA TRP A 73 -3.04 -5.23 8.71
C TRP A 73 -2.02 -5.91 7.83
N LEU A 74 -1.97 -7.23 7.88
CA LEU A 74 -1.16 -8.05 6.98
C LEU A 74 -2.07 -8.88 6.07
N VAL A 75 -1.65 -9.01 4.82
CA VAL A 75 -2.11 -10.13 3.98
C VAL A 75 -0.90 -11.00 3.63
N HIS A 76 -1.05 -12.30 3.82
CA HIS A 76 -0.04 -13.28 3.46
C HIS A 76 -0.63 -14.35 2.56
N ARG A 77 0.25 -15.07 1.87
CA ARG A 77 -0.15 -16.24 1.09
C ARG A 77 -0.15 -17.44 2.03
N ASN A 78 -1.29 -18.11 2.14
CA ASN A 78 -1.50 -19.19 3.09
C ASN A 78 -1.77 -20.55 2.41
N THR A 79 -1.53 -20.66 1.11
CA THR A 79 -1.67 -21.90 0.36
C THR A 79 -0.49 -22.85 0.61
N PRO A 80 -0.68 -24.19 0.54
CA PRO A 80 0.36 -25.15 0.90
C PRO A 80 1.68 -25.01 0.13
N ASP A 81 1.67 -24.49 -1.09
CA ASP A 81 2.86 -24.24 -1.92
C ASP A 81 3.76 -23.10 -1.40
N GLN A 82 3.29 -22.35 -0.39
CA GLN A 82 4.02 -21.26 0.26
C GLN A 82 4.83 -21.74 1.47
N PHE A 83 4.79 -23.03 1.76
CA PHE A 83 5.44 -23.64 2.91
C PHE A 83 6.20 -24.92 2.51
N ALA A 84 7.24 -25.26 3.25
CA ALA A 84 7.84 -26.58 3.23
C ALA A 84 6.93 -27.56 3.99
N GLY A 85 5.86 -28.03 3.33
CA GLY A 85 4.74 -28.73 3.98
C GLY A 85 5.13 -29.86 4.93
N ARG A 86 6.16 -30.66 4.62
CA ARG A 86 6.62 -31.77 5.48
C ARG A 86 7.25 -31.31 6.81
N THR A 87 7.81 -30.11 6.87
CA THR A 87 8.58 -29.62 8.02
C THR A 87 7.96 -28.42 8.70
N GLU A 88 7.13 -27.66 7.98
CA GLU A 88 6.48 -26.44 8.49
C GLU A 88 5.00 -26.66 8.80
N LEU A 89 4.31 -27.57 8.08
CA LEU A 89 2.86 -27.74 8.17
C LEU A 89 2.44 -29.02 8.88
N GLY A 90 3.15 -29.40 9.94
CA GLY A 90 2.99 -30.69 10.62
C GLY A 90 1.57 -30.97 11.14
N SER A 91 0.89 -29.99 11.73
CA SER A 91 -0.48 -30.15 12.23
C SER A 91 -1.55 -30.08 11.13
N ALA A 92 -1.19 -29.56 9.95
CA ALA A 92 -2.06 -29.53 8.78
C ALA A 92 -1.91 -30.75 7.86
N GLN A 93 -1.06 -31.72 8.21
CA GLN A 93 -0.96 -32.98 7.47
C GLN A 93 -2.10 -33.95 7.82
N ASP A 94 -2.35 -34.92 6.94
CA ASP A 94 -3.28 -36.04 7.18
C ASP A 94 -2.57 -37.40 7.01
N PRO A 95 -2.29 -38.15 8.09
CA PRO A 95 -2.54 -37.78 9.49
C PRO A 95 -1.58 -36.67 9.98
N PRO A 96 -1.92 -35.93 11.06
CA PRO A 96 -1.03 -34.92 11.63
C PRO A 96 0.33 -35.50 12.03
N LEU A 97 1.42 -34.82 11.66
CA LEU A 97 2.79 -35.24 11.97
C LEU A 97 3.32 -34.66 13.30
N SER A 98 2.74 -33.54 13.76
CA SER A 98 3.09 -32.87 15.02
C SER A 98 1.96 -31.94 15.46
N GLU A 99 2.02 -31.46 16.71
CA GLU A 99 1.04 -30.51 17.28
C GLU A 99 1.08 -29.12 16.61
N CYS A 100 2.19 -28.80 15.94
CA CYS A 100 2.39 -27.60 15.13
C CYS A 100 2.82 -28.03 13.71
N CYS A 101 2.63 -27.26 12.65
CA CYS A 101 1.95 -25.97 12.57
C CYS A 101 0.95 -25.99 11.42
N SER A 102 0.06 -25.01 11.40
CA SER A 102 -0.90 -24.82 10.32
C SER A 102 -0.81 -23.39 9.78
N PRO A 103 -1.15 -23.12 8.51
CA PRO A 103 -1.18 -21.76 8.01
C PRO A 103 -2.23 -20.93 8.77
N ALA A 104 -1.91 -19.68 9.08
CA ALA A 104 -2.90 -18.72 9.57
C ALA A 104 -3.93 -18.36 8.48
N PRO A 105 -5.09 -17.80 8.85
CA PRO A 105 -5.99 -17.13 7.90
C PRO A 105 -5.25 -16.01 7.14
N PRO A 106 -5.61 -15.75 5.87
CA PRO A 106 -4.77 -14.94 4.99
C PRO A 106 -4.69 -13.47 5.38
N VAL A 107 -5.69 -12.94 6.08
CA VAL A 107 -5.69 -11.58 6.64
C VAL A 107 -5.50 -11.66 8.14
N LEU A 108 -4.51 -10.92 8.63
CA LEU A 108 -4.18 -10.81 10.06
C LEU A 108 -4.20 -9.34 10.46
N HIS A 109 -4.90 -9.02 11.55
CA HIS A 109 -5.06 -7.68 12.08
C HIS A 109 -4.45 -7.61 13.47
N PHE A 110 -3.45 -6.75 13.62
CA PHE A 110 -2.71 -6.54 14.87
C PHE A 110 -2.98 -5.16 15.41
N ASP A 111 -3.06 -5.04 16.74
CA ASP A 111 -2.95 -3.74 17.37
C ASP A 111 -1.50 -3.22 17.33
N SER A 112 -1.31 -1.96 17.73
CA SER A 112 0.02 -1.32 17.78
C SER A 112 1.01 -2.02 18.74
N ASP A 113 0.51 -2.73 19.76
CA ASP A 113 1.32 -3.56 20.67
C ASP A 113 1.69 -4.93 20.07
N GLY A 114 1.21 -5.24 18.87
CA GLY A 114 1.50 -6.48 18.14
C GLY A 114 0.69 -7.68 18.59
N ASN A 115 -0.41 -7.49 19.33
CA ASN A 115 -1.38 -8.55 19.59
C ASN A 115 -2.21 -8.80 18.34
N LEU A 116 -2.44 -10.06 17.97
CA LEU A 116 -3.44 -10.40 16.96
C LEU A 116 -4.84 -10.17 17.54
N VAL A 117 -5.56 -9.19 17.00
CA VAL A 117 -6.90 -8.80 17.49
C VAL A 117 -8.03 -9.30 16.59
N ASP A 118 -7.76 -9.56 15.31
CA ASP A 118 -8.70 -10.19 14.38
C ASP A 118 -7.97 -10.95 13.26
N TYR A 119 -8.66 -11.88 12.63
CA TYR A 119 -8.17 -12.66 11.49
C TYR A 119 -9.34 -13.19 10.66
N TRP A 120 -9.23 -13.13 9.34
CA TRP A 120 -10.29 -13.61 8.44
C TRP A 120 -9.79 -13.82 7.00
N GLY A 121 -10.73 -14.09 6.11
CA GLY A 121 -10.51 -14.17 4.67
C GLY A 121 -10.27 -15.59 4.17
N GLY A 122 -10.06 -15.67 2.86
CA GLY A 122 -9.96 -16.94 2.12
C GLY A 122 -11.24 -17.28 1.36
N PRO A 123 -11.24 -18.41 0.63
CA PRO A 123 -12.39 -18.89 -0.13
C PRO A 123 -13.61 -19.13 0.77
N THR A 124 -14.81 -18.94 0.24
CA THR A 124 -16.07 -19.23 0.93
C THR A 124 -16.85 -20.34 0.23
N ASP A 125 -17.60 -21.11 1.00
CA ASP A 125 -18.51 -22.13 0.46
C ASP A 125 -19.81 -21.52 -0.08
N THR A 126 -20.13 -20.28 0.32
CA THR A 126 -21.32 -19.56 -0.11
C THR A 126 -21.21 -19.04 -1.55
N GLY A 127 -19.98 -18.83 -2.03
CA GLY A 127 -19.72 -18.25 -3.35
C GLY A 127 -20.08 -16.76 -3.45
N GLU A 128 -20.26 -16.08 -2.31
CA GLU A 128 -20.58 -14.64 -2.27
C GLU A 128 -19.49 -13.78 -2.92
N TYR A 129 -18.24 -14.26 -2.89
CA TYR A 129 -17.11 -13.73 -3.62
C TYR A 129 -16.17 -14.86 -4.03
N VAL A 130 -15.24 -14.56 -4.95
CA VAL A 130 -14.13 -15.45 -5.29
C VAL A 130 -12.87 -14.87 -4.69
N TRP A 131 -12.27 -15.58 -3.73
CA TRP A 131 -11.00 -15.15 -3.14
C TRP A 131 -9.87 -15.17 -4.20
N PRO A 132 -8.92 -14.22 -4.18
CA PRO A 132 -7.81 -14.24 -5.13
C PRO A 132 -7.00 -15.54 -5.05
N VAL A 133 -6.57 -16.06 -6.20
CA VAL A 133 -5.75 -17.27 -6.27
C VAL A 133 -4.39 -17.05 -5.61
N SER A 134 -3.84 -15.84 -5.70
CA SER A 134 -2.60 -15.50 -5.00
C SER A 134 -2.71 -14.09 -4.42
N ASN A 135 -2.82 -14.00 -3.10
CA ASN A 135 -2.84 -12.74 -2.38
C ASN A 135 -1.64 -11.86 -2.77
N HIS A 136 -1.88 -10.55 -2.84
CA HIS A 136 -0.82 -9.59 -3.14
C HIS A 136 -0.95 -8.28 -2.35
N GLY A 137 -1.91 -7.41 -2.70
CA GLY A 137 -2.07 -6.12 -2.03
C GLY A 137 -3.14 -6.17 -0.97
N ILE A 138 -2.86 -5.60 0.21
CA ILE A 138 -3.86 -5.13 1.18
C ILE A 138 -3.80 -3.62 1.25
N THR A 139 -4.95 -2.97 1.36
CA THR A 139 -5.05 -1.52 1.58
C THR A 139 -6.26 -1.23 2.45
N VAL A 140 -6.07 -0.41 3.48
CA VAL A 140 -7.18 0.05 4.33
C VAL A 140 -7.53 1.47 3.91
N ASP A 141 -8.80 1.71 3.58
CA ASP A 141 -9.24 3.04 3.16
C ASP A 141 -9.59 3.95 4.34
N HIS A 142 -9.90 5.21 4.04
CA HIS A 142 -10.21 6.24 5.04
C HIS A 142 -11.50 6.00 5.84
N MET A 143 -12.28 4.98 5.49
CA MET A 143 -13.46 4.50 6.23
C MET A 143 -13.17 3.17 6.94
N ASP A 144 -11.91 2.77 7.02
CA ASP A 144 -11.42 1.47 7.49
C ASP A 144 -11.95 0.25 6.72
N ASN A 145 -12.39 0.40 5.47
CA ASN A 145 -12.67 -0.78 4.65
C ASN A 145 -11.35 -1.39 4.15
N VAL A 146 -11.31 -2.71 4.10
CA VAL A 146 -10.13 -3.48 3.71
C VAL A 146 -10.26 -3.95 2.27
N TRP A 147 -9.30 -3.56 1.43
CA TRP A 147 -9.24 -3.91 0.02
C TRP A 147 -8.16 -4.95 -0.24
N ILE A 148 -8.51 -6.03 -0.94
CA ILE A 148 -7.63 -7.15 -1.23
C ILE A 148 -7.49 -7.34 -2.75
N GLY A 149 -6.26 -7.21 -3.24
CA GLY A 149 -5.86 -7.55 -4.61
C GLY A 149 -5.08 -8.86 -4.69
N GLY A 150 -5.00 -9.42 -5.88
CA GLY A 150 -4.24 -10.64 -6.14
C GLY A 150 -3.50 -10.64 -7.47
N ASN A 151 -2.50 -11.53 -7.56
CA ASN A 151 -1.67 -11.69 -8.75
C ASN A 151 -1.60 -13.14 -9.26
N GLY A 152 -2.51 -13.98 -8.80
CA GLY A 152 -2.73 -15.32 -9.32
C GLY A 152 -3.21 -15.31 -10.75
N ARG A 153 -3.21 -16.49 -11.37
CA ARG A 153 -3.39 -16.60 -12.83
C ARG A 153 -4.68 -15.96 -13.33
N ALA A 154 -5.77 -16.23 -12.62
CA ALA A 154 -7.13 -15.78 -12.92
C ALA A 154 -7.49 -14.43 -12.27
N ASP A 155 -6.63 -13.89 -11.40
CA ASP A 155 -6.96 -12.71 -10.60
C ASP A 155 -7.11 -11.49 -11.53
N SER A 156 -8.35 -10.99 -11.60
CA SER A 156 -8.78 -9.93 -12.52
C SER A 156 -9.79 -9.00 -11.84
N HIS A 157 -9.81 -9.03 -10.51
CA HIS A 157 -10.74 -8.32 -9.63
C HIS A 157 -10.03 -7.94 -8.32
N VAL A 158 -10.68 -7.08 -7.55
CA VAL A 158 -10.29 -6.67 -6.19
C VAL A 158 -11.51 -6.84 -5.29
N LEU A 159 -11.30 -7.31 -4.06
CA LEU A 159 -12.37 -7.45 -3.07
C LEU A 159 -12.31 -6.30 -2.07
N LYS A 160 -13.48 -5.81 -1.63
CA LYS A 160 -13.63 -4.83 -0.54
C LYS A 160 -14.44 -5.44 0.60
N PHE A 161 -13.96 -5.27 1.81
CA PHE A 161 -14.58 -5.73 3.05
C PHE A 161 -14.71 -4.57 4.03
N ALA A 162 -15.71 -4.63 4.91
CA ALA A 162 -15.71 -3.80 6.10
C ALA A 162 -14.58 -4.24 7.04
N ARG A 163 -14.26 -3.42 8.02
CA ARG A 163 -13.17 -3.70 8.97
C ARG A 163 -13.34 -5.03 9.71
N ASP A 164 -14.57 -5.46 9.97
CA ASP A 164 -14.89 -6.73 10.65
C ASP A 164 -14.86 -7.96 9.72
N GLY A 165 -14.40 -7.80 8.48
CA GLY A 165 -14.35 -8.88 7.49
C GLY A 165 -15.67 -9.12 6.75
N THR A 166 -16.71 -8.32 6.99
CA THR A 166 -17.96 -8.42 6.21
C THR A 166 -17.70 -8.05 4.75
N PHE A 167 -18.05 -8.92 3.80
CA PHE A 167 -17.92 -8.64 2.38
C PHE A 167 -18.82 -7.49 1.94
N LEU A 168 -18.25 -6.52 1.21
CA LEU A 168 -18.98 -5.36 0.69
C LEU A 168 -19.17 -5.45 -0.82
N MET A 169 -18.09 -5.67 -1.57
CA MET A 169 -18.17 -5.76 -3.03
C MET A 169 -16.95 -6.41 -3.68
N SER A 170 -17.15 -6.91 -4.90
CA SER A 170 -16.09 -7.27 -5.84
C SER A 170 -16.02 -6.21 -6.93
N VAL A 171 -14.84 -5.64 -7.13
CA VAL A 171 -14.55 -4.68 -8.17
C VAL A 171 -13.82 -5.39 -9.31
N GLY A 172 -14.45 -5.42 -10.48
CA GLY A 172 -14.05 -6.25 -11.61
C GLY A 172 -14.50 -7.70 -11.50
N LYS A 173 -14.09 -8.55 -12.45
CA LYS A 173 -14.57 -9.92 -12.59
C LYS A 173 -13.43 -10.94 -12.56
N TYR A 174 -13.51 -11.90 -11.63
CA TYR A 174 -12.58 -13.02 -11.57
C TYR A 174 -12.48 -13.76 -12.91
N GLY A 175 -11.26 -14.08 -13.34
CA GLY A 175 -11.00 -14.82 -14.57
C GLY A 175 -11.27 -14.04 -15.85
N ALA A 176 -11.54 -12.73 -15.81
CA ALA A 176 -11.85 -11.96 -17.03
C ALA A 176 -10.70 -11.92 -18.05
N ARG A 177 -9.45 -12.17 -17.64
CA ARG A 177 -8.31 -12.32 -18.57
C ARG A 177 -8.16 -13.74 -19.12
N LEU A 178 -9.04 -14.69 -18.77
CA LEU A 178 -8.99 -16.07 -19.25
C LEU A 178 -9.97 -16.29 -20.39
N VAL A 179 -9.45 -16.67 -21.56
CA VAL A 179 -10.24 -17.08 -22.72
C VAL A 179 -9.88 -18.54 -23.00
N GLY A 180 -10.73 -19.45 -22.50
CA GLY A 180 -10.38 -20.87 -22.41
C GLY A 180 -9.15 -21.06 -21.50
N GLU A 181 -8.12 -21.72 -22.03
CA GLU A 181 -6.86 -21.89 -21.31
C GLU A 181 -5.90 -20.71 -21.49
N GLU A 182 -6.15 -19.77 -22.39
CA GLU A 182 -5.22 -18.68 -22.70
C GLU A 182 -5.44 -17.45 -21.83
N LEU A 183 -4.34 -16.72 -21.55
CA LEU A 183 -4.39 -15.42 -20.90
C LEU A 183 -4.37 -14.32 -21.96
N VAL A 184 -5.45 -13.55 -22.05
CA VAL A 184 -5.59 -12.44 -23.00
C VAL A 184 -5.52 -11.13 -22.23
N ARG A 185 -4.51 -10.31 -22.54
CA ARG A 185 -4.32 -8.99 -21.94
C ARG A 185 -5.23 -7.99 -22.61
N ASP A 186 -5.91 -7.18 -21.80
CA ASP A 186 -6.57 -5.97 -22.27
C ASP A 186 -6.48 -4.89 -21.19
N SER A 187 -5.64 -3.89 -21.44
CA SER A 187 -5.44 -2.74 -20.56
C SER A 187 -6.41 -1.60 -20.82
N HIS A 188 -7.28 -1.72 -21.83
CA HIS A 188 -8.32 -0.74 -22.13
C HIS A 188 -9.68 -1.13 -21.54
N ASP A 189 -9.81 -2.37 -21.06
CA ASP A 189 -11.04 -2.89 -20.47
C ASP A 189 -11.47 -2.09 -19.23
N MET A 190 -12.68 -1.56 -19.25
CA MET A 190 -13.22 -0.74 -18.16
C MET A 190 -14.00 -1.55 -17.10
N GLU A 191 -14.13 -2.85 -17.28
CA GLU A 191 -14.93 -3.73 -16.44
C GLU A 191 -14.08 -4.70 -15.60
N SER A 192 -12.78 -4.82 -15.85
CA SER A 192 -11.93 -5.80 -15.17
C SER A 192 -10.44 -5.48 -15.25
N PHE A 193 -9.65 -6.20 -14.44
CA PHE A 193 -8.22 -5.96 -14.26
C PHE A 193 -7.37 -7.13 -14.74
N GLY A 194 -6.06 -6.97 -14.67
CA GLY A 194 -5.05 -7.99 -14.93
C GLY A 194 -4.01 -7.99 -13.82
N ARG A 195 -4.38 -8.59 -12.67
CA ARG A 195 -3.53 -8.82 -11.49
C ARG A 195 -3.06 -7.52 -10.82
N VAL A 196 -3.95 -6.93 -10.01
CA VAL A 196 -3.70 -5.66 -9.30
C VAL A 196 -2.63 -5.85 -8.21
N ALA A 197 -1.58 -5.02 -8.25
CA ALA A 197 -0.44 -5.14 -7.35
C ALA A 197 -0.63 -4.37 -6.02
N LYS A 198 -1.10 -3.12 -6.08
CA LYS A 198 -1.34 -2.26 -4.91
C LYS A 198 -2.44 -1.26 -5.23
N ILE A 199 -3.06 -0.75 -4.18
CA ILE A 199 -4.13 0.25 -4.24
C ILE A 199 -3.64 1.50 -3.51
N GLY A 200 -3.85 2.67 -4.10
CA GLY A 200 -3.72 3.97 -3.42
C GLY A 200 -5.10 4.58 -3.23
N ILE A 201 -5.30 5.34 -2.14
CA ILE A 201 -6.59 5.94 -1.82
C ILE A 201 -6.46 7.47 -1.84
N ASP A 202 -7.38 8.12 -2.55
CA ASP A 202 -7.64 9.56 -2.44
C ASP A 202 -8.98 9.73 -1.71
N ALA A 203 -8.89 10.07 -0.42
CA ALA A 203 -10.06 10.22 0.44
C ALA A 203 -10.92 11.44 0.08
N GLU A 204 -10.31 12.52 -0.42
CA GLU A 204 -11.05 13.74 -0.75
C GLU A 204 -11.90 13.53 -2.01
N ALA A 205 -11.35 12.80 -2.99
CA ALA A 205 -12.06 12.48 -4.22
C ALA A 205 -12.97 11.24 -4.12
N ASN A 206 -12.89 10.46 -3.04
CA ASN A 206 -13.46 9.12 -2.89
C ASN A 206 -13.04 8.17 -4.02
N GLU A 207 -11.74 8.17 -4.36
CA GLU A 207 -11.18 7.42 -5.47
C GLU A 207 -10.09 6.43 -5.03
N ALA A 208 -10.11 5.24 -5.62
CA ALA A 208 -9.06 4.25 -5.46
C ALA A 208 -8.25 4.09 -6.75
N TYR A 209 -6.93 4.03 -6.62
CA TYR A 209 -5.96 3.97 -7.71
C TYR A 209 -5.35 2.58 -7.74
N PHE A 210 -5.79 1.75 -8.67
CA PHE A 210 -5.34 0.37 -8.79
C PHE A 210 -4.10 0.30 -9.69
N ALA A 211 -2.98 -0.15 -9.12
CA ALA A 211 -1.78 -0.50 -9.87
C ALA A 211 -1.97 -1.84 -10.60
N ASP A 212 -2.68 -1.79 -11.72
CA ASP A 212 -3.05 -2.93 -12.55
C ASP A 212 -1.91 -3.33 -13.51
N GLY A 213 -0.86 -3.94 -12.92
CA GLY A 213 0.48 -3.95 -13.51
C GLY A 213 1.14 -5.32 -13.74
N TYR A 214 0.71 -6.40 -13.07
CA TYR A 214 1.35 -7.72 -13.30
C TYR A 214 1.01 -8.27 -14.68
N PHE A 215 -0.23 -8.08 -15.11
CA PHE A 215 -0.68 -8.51 -16.42
C PHE A 215 -1.27 -7.40 -17.26
N ASN A 216 -1.79 -6.30 -16.70
CA ASN A 216 -2.06 -5.10 -17.48
C ASN A 216 -0.89 -4.11 -17.42
N LYS A 217 -1.05 -2.95 -18.06
CA LYS A 217 -0.05 -1.86 -18.06
C LYS A 217 -0.73 -0.50 -17.84
N ARG A 218 -1.40 -0.35 -16.70
CA ARG A 218 -2.11 0.89 -16.37
C ARG A 218 -2.18 1.16 -14.87
N VAL A 219 -2.50 2.40 -14.54
CA VAL A 219 -3.17 2.73 -13.28
C VAL A 219 -4.62 3.02 -13.61
N ALA A 220 -5.54 2.30 -12.97
CA ALA A 220 -6.98 2.51 -13.11
C ALA A 220 -7.50 3.28 -11.90
N VAL A 221 -8.28 4.33 -12.13
CA VAL A 221 -8.96 5.09 -11.08
C VAL A 221 -10.39 4.59 -10.97
N VAL A 222 -10.78 4.23 -9.76
CA VAL A 222 -12.01 3.54 -9.43
C VAL A 222 -12.80 4.40 -8.45
N ASP A 223 -14.10 4.52 -8.68
CA ASP A 223 -15.02 5.09 -7.71
C ASP A 223 -15.19 4.14 -6.52
N MET A 224 -14.94 4.60 -5.29
CA MET A 224 -14.88 3.71 -4.13
C MET A 224 -16.23 3.19 -3.65
N ASP A 225 -17.34 3.81 -4.08
CA ASP A 225 -18.69 3.40 -3.71
C ASP A 225 -19.27 2.42 -4.72
N SER A 226 -19.14 2.73 -6.02
CA SER A 226 -19.70 1.88 -7.09
C SER A 226 -18.75 0.79 -7.57
N GLY A 227 -17.44 0.97 -7.39
CA GLY A 227 -16.41 0.11 -7.98
C GLY A 227 -16.20 0.34 -9.49
N GLU A 228 -16.86 1.33 -10.10
CA GLU A 228 -16.70 1.60 -11.53
C GLU A 228 -15.36 2.27 -11.84
N ILE A 229 -14.71 1.85 -12.93
CA ILE A 229 -13.49 2.52 -13.42
C ILE A 229 -13.89 3.86 -14.04
N LYS A 230 -13.38 4.95 -13.48
CA LYS A 230 -13.64 6.33 -13.93
C LYS A 230 -12.74 6.71 -15.11
N ARG A 231 -11.46 6.33 -15.02
CA ARG A 231 -10.41 6.65 -15.99
C ARG A 231 -9.19 5.76 -15.76
N TYR A 232 -8.28 5.69 -16.73
CA TYR A 232 -6.97 5.07 -16.55
C TYR A 232 -5.92 5.76 -17.40
N TRP A 233 -4.66 5.53 -17.07
CA TRP A 233 -3.54 5.88 -17.94
C TRP A 233 -2.50 4.76 -17.92
N GLY A 234 -1.77 4.64 -19.04
CA GLY A 234 -0.62 3.77 -19.17
C GLY A 234 0.68 4.48 -18.80
N ALA A 235 1.81 3.94 -19.25
CA ALA A 235 3.10 4.59 -19.11
C ALA A 235 3.07 6.02 -19.69
N TYR A 236 3.73 6.95 -19.00
CA TYR A 236 3.85 8.38 -19.38
C TYR A 236 2.53 9.18 -19.37
N GLY A 237 1.48 8.71 -18.67
CA GLY A 237 0.23 9.46 -18.51
C GLY A 237 -0.64 9.54 -19.76
N ASN A 238 -0.29 8.81 -20.82
CA ASN A 238 -1.12 8.68 -22.01
C ASN A 238 -2.09 7.50 -21.86
N GLU A 239 -3.27 7.59 -22.49
CA GLU A 239 -4.06 6.39 -22.80
C GLU A 239 -3.18 5.48 -23.67
N GLY A 240 -2.84 4.30 -23.15
CA GLY A 240 -1.69 3.52 -23.61
C GLY A 240 -1.67 3.33 -25.14
N GLN A 241 -0.59 3.75 -25.80
CA GLN A 241 -0.37 3.38 -27.19
C GLN A 241 0.02 1.91 -27.28
N ARG A 242 -0.57 1.22 -28.27
CA ARG A 242 -0.16 -0.10 -28.72
C ARG A 242 1.28 0.01 -29.25
N TYR A 243 2.28 -0.26 -28.42
CA TYR A 243 3.65 -0.46 -28.92
C TYR A 243 3.68 -1.78 -29.69
N GLU A 244 3.43 -1.74 -30.99
CA GLU A 244 4.00 -2.74 -31.88
C GLU A 244 5.51 -2.66 -31.70
N LEU A 245 6.10 -3.67 -31.06
CA LEU A 245 7.53 -3.92 -31.16
C LEU A 245 7.81 -4.23 -32.63
N ARG A 246 8.04 -3.18 -33.44
CA ARG A 246 8.73 -3.32 -34.71
C ARG A 246 10.17 -3.70 -34.36
N TYR A 247 10.42 -5.00 -34.27
CA TYR A 247 11.74 -5.53 -34.56
C TYR A 247 12.05 -5.19 -36.02
N GLN A 248 12.57 -3.99 -36.27
CA GLN A 248 13.46 -3.83 -37.41
C GLN A 248 14.76 -4.53 -37.04
N LYS A 249 14.94 -5.76 -37.56
CA LYS A 249 16.28 -6.32 -37.71
C LYS A 249 17.09 -5.31 -38.51
N ALA A 250 18.06 -4.68 -37.86
CA ALA A 250 19.16 -4.04 -38.54
C ALA A 250 20.23 -5.11 -38.79
N LEU A 251 20.51 -5.32 -40.09
CA LEU A 251 21.49 -6.22 -40.72
C LEU A 251 21.05 -7.70 -40.86
#